data_AF-A0A959Z3L1-F1
#
_entry.id   AF-A0A959Z3L1-F1
#
_cell.length_a   1.000
_cell.length_b   1.000
_cell.length_c   1.000
_cell.angle_alpha   90.00
_cell.angle_beta   90.00
_cell.angle_gamma   90.00
#
_symmetry.space_group_name_H-M   'P 1'
#
loop_
_entity.id
_entity.type
_entity.pdbx_description
1 polymer ?
#
loop_
_entity_poly.entity_id
_entity_poly.type
_entity_poly.pdbx_seq_one_letter_code
_entity_poly.pdbx_strand_id
1 'polypeptide(L)'
;TSETCPTCGGSGEVQAPILVIDEIEHALNYVFTDKGMTGVTLCVHPFIHAYLTKGFPSRRMKWWMRWKQLVKVVPDGSLQFLDFTVKDKAGNDVPL
;
A
#
# COMPACT_ATOMS: atom_id res chain seq x y z
N THR A 1 5.57 -22.06 26.74
CA THR A 1 4.92 -22.05 25.41
C THR A 1 5.33 -20.77 24.73
N SER A 2 6.22 -20.83 23.74
CA SER A 2 6.75 -19.63 23.07
C SER A 2 5.74 -19.15 22.04
N GLU A 3 5.00 -18.12 22.41
CA GLU A 3 4.13 -17.35 21.52
C GLU A 3 5.00 -16.55 20.54
N THR A 4 4.98 -16.97 19.28
CA THR A 4 5.71 -16.33 18.19
C THR A 4 5.18 -14.92 18.00
N CYS A 5 6.05 -13.91 18.11
CA CYS A 5 5.63 -12.52 17.95
C CYS A 5 5.05 -12.30 16.54
N PRO A 6 3.78 -11.89 16.41
CA PRO A 6 3.08 -11.78 15.14
C PRO A 6 3.63 -10.66 14.24
N THR A 7 4.47 -9.78 14.78
CA THR A 7 5.10 -8.68 14.04
C THR A 7 6.45 -9.06 13.42
N CYS A 8 7.17 -10.04 13.99
CA CYS A 8 8.49 -10.42 13.48
C CYS A 8 8.59 -11.88 13.03
N GLY A 9 7.50 -12.66 13.11
CA GLY A 9 7.49 -14.07 12.70
C GLY A 9 8.52 -14.94 13.42
N GLY A 10 9.09 -14.46 14.53
CA GLY A 10 10.20 -15.10 15.26
C GLY A 10 11.61 -14.64 14.87
N SER A 11 11.78 -13.72 13.90
CA SER A 11 13.10 -13.25 13.45
C SER A 11 13.70 -12.15 14.33
N GLY A 12 12.89 -11.47 15.16
CA GLY A 12 13.34 -10.34 15.98
C GLY A 12 13.59 -9.04 15.21
N GLU A 13 13.45 -9.06 13.89
CA GLU A 13 13.60 -7.90 13.00
C GLU A 13 12.22 -7.42 12.55
N VAL A 14 11.99 -6.11 12.65
CA VAL A 14 10.77 -5.46 12.17
C VAL A 14 11.02 -4.88 10.79
N GLN A 15 10.19 -5.24 9.82
CA GLN A 15 10.27 -4.67 8.48
C GLN A 15 10.05 -3.15 8.56
N ALA A 16 10.93 -2.40 7.91
CA ALA A 16 10.87 -0.95 7.95
C ALA A 16 9.68 -0.44 7.10
N PRO A 17 8.91 0.55 7.59
CA PRO A 17 7.78 1.13 6.86
C PRO A 17 8.14 1.66 5.47
N ILE A 18 9.41 1.99 5.23
CA ILE A 18 9.88 2.48 3.95
C ILE A 18 9.86 1.40 2.85
N LEU A 19 10.12 0.14 3.20
CA LEU A 19 10.07 -0.97 2.23
C LEU A 19 8.65 -1.18 1.72
N VAL A 20 7.66 -1.20 2.63
CA VAL A 20 6.25 -1.35 2.27
C VAL A 20 5.81 -0.33 1.23
N ILE A 21 6.35 0.89 1.29
CA ILE A 21 5.94 1.92 0.36
C ILE A 21 6.60 1.74 -1.01
N ASP A 22 7.81 1.21 -1.06
CA ASP A 22 8.44 0.80 -2.33
C ASP A 22 7.65 -0.37 -2.96
N GLU A 23 7.21 -1.34 -2.14
CA GLU A 23 6.34 -2.44 -2.58
C GLU A 23 5.00 -1.93 -3.12
N ILE A 24 4.37 -0.97 -2.44
CA ILE A 24 3.15 -0.30 -2.94
C ILE A 24 3.42 0.37 -4.30
N GLU A 25 4.55 1.07 -4.45
CA GLU A 25 4.89 1.73 -5.70
C GLU A 25 5.12 0.72 -6.83
N HIS A 26 5.74 -0.42 -6.53
CA HIS A 26 5.95 -1.51 -7.47
C HIS A 26 4.62 -2.16 -7.88
N ALA A 27 3.77 -2.47 -6.90
CA ALA A 27 2.43 -3.00 -7.10
C ALA A 27 1.56 -2.09 -7.96
N LEU A 28 1.52 -0.80 -7.66
CA LEU A 28 0.82 0.19 -8.47
C LEU A 28 1.38 0.23 -9.90
N ASN A 29 2.71 0.22 -10.06
CA ASN A 29 3.33 0.19 -11.39
C ASN A 29 2.93 -1.04 -12.19
N TYR A 30 2.88 -2.21 -11.56
CA TYR A 30 2.44 -3.46 -12.17
C TYR A 30 0.97 -3.39 -12.60
N VAL A 31 0.09 -2.89 -11.73
CA VAL A 31 -1.34 -2.77 -12.05
C VAL A 31 -1.60 -1.76 -13.18
N PHE A 32 -0.85 -0.67 -13.22
CA PHE A 32 -1.00 0.34 -14.28
C PHE A 32 -0.36 -0.06 -15.61
N THR A 33 0.81 -0.71 -15.58
CA THR A 33 1.58 -1.04 -16.77
C THR A 33 1.16 -2.38 -17.37
N ASP A 34 1.06 -3.41 -16.52
CA ASP A 34 0.85 -4.80 -16.94
C ASP A 34 -0.64 -5.09 -17.13
N LYS A 35 -1.48 -4.68 -16.16
CA LYS A 35 -2.94 -4.88 -16.24
C LYS A 35 -3.67 -3.75 -16.97
N GLY A 36 -3.02 -2.60 -17.21
CA GLY A 36 -3.65 -1.44 -17.87
C GLY A 36 -4.86 -0.88 -17.14
N MET A 37 -5.01 -1.18 -15.84
CA MET A 37 -6.17 -0.79 -15.06
C MET A 37 -6.14 0.70 -14.73
N THR A 38 -7.30 1.34 -14.66
CA THR A 38 -7.38 2.78 -14.36
C THR A 38 -8.20 3.04 -13.12
N GLY A 39 -7.66 3.81 -12.17
CA GLY A 39 -8.40 4.23 -10.96
C GLY A 39 -8.50 3.18 -9.86
N VAL A 40 -7.36 2.76 -9.31
CA VAL A 40 -7.29 1.77 -8.24
C VAL A 40 -7.52 2.37 -6.85
N THR A 41 -7.95 1.52 -5.92
CA THR A 41 -8.13 1.83 -4.50
C THR A 41 -7.11 1.04 -3.67
N LEU A 42 -6.17 1.75 -3.06
CA LEU A 42 -5.18 1.20 -2.15
C LEU A 42 -5.73 1.24 -0.71
N CYS A 43 -5.99 0.07 -0.14
CA CYS A 43 -6.32 -0.12 1.27
C CYS A 43 -5.02 -0.33 2.06
N VAL A 44 -4.76 0.52 3.04
CA VAL A 44 -3.57 0.43 3.90
C VAL A 44 -3.95 0.68 5.36
N HIS A 45 -3.08 0.27 6.29
CA HIS A 45 -3.24 0.63 7.69
C HIS A 45 -3.31 2.16 7.91
N PRO A 46 -4.11 2.70 8.86
CA PRO A 46 -4.26 4.14 9.11
C PRO A 46 -2.94 4.89 9.32
N PHE A 47 -1.92 4.20 9.86
CA PHE A 47 -0.57 4.74 10.02
C PHE A 47 0.10 5.02 8.67
N ILE A 48 0.09 4.05 7.75
CA ILE A 48 0.63 4.21 6.39
C ILE A 48 -0.22 5.19 5.60
N HIS A 49 -1.55 5.16 5.77
CA HIS A 49 -2.43 6.15 5.16
C HIS A 49 -2.02 7.56 5.59
N ALA A 50 -1.83 7.79 6.89
CA ALA A 50 -1.32 9.07 7.37
C ALA A 50 0.04 9.38 6.75
N TYR A 51 0.97 8.44 6.66
CA TYR A 51 2.28 8.66 6.05
C TYR A 51 2.23 8.99 4.54
N LEU A 52 1.34 8.37 3.78
CA LEU A 52 1.15 8.62 2.35
C LEU A 52 0.47 9.97 2.07
N THR A 53 -0.33 10.43 3.03
CA THR A 53 -1.22 11.60 2.86
C THR A 53 -0.69 12.84 3.57
N LYS A 54 -0.01 12.68 4.71
CA LYS A 54 0.63 13.75 5.49
C LYS A 54 2.03 13.98 4.94
N GLY A 55 2.25 15.19 4.43
CA GLY A 55 3.52 15.62 3.84
C GLY A 55 3.27 16.37 2.54
N PHE A 56 3.99 17.48 2.34
CA PHE A 56 3.98 18.25 1.11
C PHE A 56 5.40 18.20 0.52
N PRO A 57 5.59 17.70 -0.72
CA PRO A 57 4.59 17.18 -1.66
C PRO A 57 4.08 15.78 -1.27
N SER A 58 2.77 15.56 -1.34
CA SER A 58 2.19 14.25 -1.02
C SER A 58 2.61 13.19 -2.05
N ARG A 59 3.02 11.99 -1.60
CA ARG A 59 3.35 10.86 -2.49
C ARG A 59 2.24 10.56 -3.49
N ARG A 60 0.99 10.73 -3.05
CA ARG A 60 -0.22 10.65 -3.87
C ARG A 60 -0.17 11.56 -5.12
N MET A 61 0.40 12.76 -5.00
CA MET A 61 0.56 13.71 -6.10
C MET A 61 1.69 13.31 -7.04
N LYS A 62 2.77 12.70 -6.51
CA LYS A 62 3.87 12.13 -7.31
C LYS A 62 3.38 10.97 -8.19
N TRP A 63 2.56 10.08 -7.62
CA TRP A 63 1.92 8.99 -8.36
C TRP A 63 0.99 9.49 -9.45
N TRP A 64 0.18 10.51 -9.12
CA TRP A 64 -0.68 11.13 -10.10
C TRP A 64 0.11 11.80 -11.23
N MET A 65 1.25 12.45 -10.94
CA MET A 65 2.11 13.02 -11.98
C MET A 65 2.77 11.95 -12.85
N ARG A 66 3.20 10.82 -12.25
CA ARG A 66 3.91 9.74 -12.95
C ARG A 66 3.01 8.93 -13.86
N TRP A 67 1.87 8.47 -13.37
CA TRP A 67 0.98 7.59 -14.13
C TRP A 67 -0.25 8.31 -14.70
N LYS A 68 -0.51 9.57 -14.29
CA LYS A 68 -1.77 10.30 -14.59
C LYS A 68 -3.04 9.53 -14.17
N GLN A 69 -2.89 8.59 -13.24
CA GLN A 69 -3.96 7.75 -12.72
C GLN A 69 -4.36 8.21 -11.31
N LEU A 70 -5.66 8.18 -11.04
CA LEU A 70 -6.22 8.51 -9.73
C LEU A 70 -6.06 7.31 -8.79
N VAL A 71 -5.18 7.43 -7.79
CA VAL A 71 -5.04 6.43 -6.72
C VAL A 71 -5.87 6.88 -5.52
N LYS A 72 -6.93 6.14 -5.19
CA LYS A 72 -7.67 6.34 -3.93
C LYS A 72 -6.94 5.60 -2.83
N VAL A 73 -6.61 6.27 -1.73
CA VAL A 73 -6.00 5.60 -0.57
C VAL A 73 -7.02 5.60 0.55
N VAL A 74 -7.35 4.42 1.07
CA VAL A 74 -8.36 4.20 2.12
C VAL A 74 -7.67 3.60 3.34
N PRO A 75 -7.84 4.18 4.54
CA PRO A 75 -7.37 3.57 5.76
C PRO A 75 -8.26 2.38 6.13
N ASP A 76 -7.66 1.22 6.38
CA ASP A 76 -8.35 0.04 6.90
C ASP A 76 -7.57 -0.48 8.11
N GLY A 77 -8.23 -0.41 9.28
CA GLY A 77 -7.63 -0.77 10.57
C GLY A 77 -7.57 -2.27 10.84
N SER A 78 -8.08 -3.09 9.93
CA SER A 78 -8.05 -4.56 10.05
C SER A 78 -6.76 -5.14 9.47
N LEU A 79 -6.02 -4.39 8.64
CA LEU A 79 -4.73 -4.82 8.11
C LEU A 79 -3.62 -4.69 9.15
N GLN A 80 -2.61 -5.53 9.03
CA GLN A 80 -1.40 -5.40 9.85
C GLN A 80 -0.64 -4.11 9.49
N PHE A 81 0.27 -3.71 10.38
CA PHE A 81 1.00 -2.44 10.27
C PHE A 81 1.73 -2.25 8.94
N LEU A 82 2.13 -3.33 8.28
CA LEU A 82 2.91 -3.35 7.04
C LEU A 82 2.15 -3.94 5.85
N ASP A 83 0.90 -4.36 6.05
CA ASP A 83 0.10 -4.94 4.99
C ASP A 83 -0.64 -3.86 4.18
N PHE A 84 -0.83 -4.18 2.91
CA PHE A 84 -1.65 -3.39 2.00
C PHE A 84 -2.42 -4.28 1.03
N THR A 85 -3.53 -3.76 0.52
CA THR A 85 -4.33 -4.43 -0.49
C THR A 85 -4.71 -3.44 -1.57
N VAL A 86 -4.61 -3.87 -2.83
CA VAL A 86 -5.02 -3.05 -3.98
C VAL A 86 -6.32 -3.60 -4.51
N LYS A 87 -7.32 -2.72 -4.65
CA LYS A 87 -8.62 -3.02 -5.25
C LYS A 87 -8.76 -2.27 -6.57
N ASP A 88 -9.37 -2.92 -7.54
CA ASP A 88 -9.69 -2.27 -8.82
C ASP A 88 -10.92 -1.34 -8.69
N LYS A 89 -11.27 -0.59 -9.74
CA LYS A 89 -12.54 0.16 -9.83
C LYS A 89 -13.76 -0.71 -9.58
N ALA A 90 -13.70 -1.98 -9.98
CA ALA A 90 -14.78 -2.94 -9.76
C ALA A 90 -14.92 -3.38 -8.28
N GLY A 91 -13.99 -2.99 -7.41
CA GLY A 91 -13.97 -3.39 -6.00
C GLY A 91 -13.38 -4.79 -5.75
N ASN A 92 -12.86 -5.44 -6.79
CA ASN A 92 -12.18 -6.72 -6.69
C ASN A 92 -10.76 -6.53 -6.16
N ASP A 93 -10.36 -7.39 -5.23
CA ASP A 93 -8.98 -7.49 -4.77
C ASP A 93 -8.07 -7.94 -5.91
N VAL A 94 -7.04 -7.15 -6.18
CA VAL A 94 -6.06 -7.42 -7.22
C VAL A 94 -4.92 -8.19 -6.56
N PRO A 95 -4.72 -9.49 -6.87
CA PRO A 95 -3.53 -10.19 -6.44
C PRO A 95 -2.32 -9.55 -7.14
N LEU A 96 -1.31 -9.25 -6.32
CA LEU A 96 -0.05 -8.61 -6.67
C LEU A 96 1.08 -9.64 -6.61
#